data_AF-A0A2U1NE49-F1
#
_entry.id   AF-A0A2U1NE49-F1
#
_cell.length_a   1.000
_cell.length_b   1.000
_cell.length_c   1.000
_cell.angle_alpha   90.00
_cell.angle_beta   90.00
_cell.angle_gamma   90.00
#
_symmetry.space_group_name_H-M   'P 1'
#
loop_
_entity.id
_entity.type
_entity.pdbx_description
1 polymer ?
#
loop_
_entity_poly.entity_id
_entity_poly.type
_entity_poly.pdbx_seq_one_letter_code
_entity_poly.pdbx_strand_id
1 'polypeptide(L)'
;MNVLCGCGEVARLRTSWTQHNPARRFLGCPNYLDPTRNCNFFQWVDAPLPNRWYQERMYEMHLSLVNGQQQIAQATNNLTRSKLYNRALIVFMVLLVSGMV
;
A
#
# COMPACT_ATOMS: atom_id res chain seq x y z
N MET A 1 9.49 0.10 -27.06
CA MET A 1 10.89 0.31 -26.65
C MET A 1 10.91 0.37 -25.13
N ASN A 2 11.80 -0.38 -24.49
CA ASN A 2 11.99 -0.29 -23.04
C ASN A 2 12.92 0.90 -22.75
N VAL A 3 12.52 1.77 -21.81
CA VAL A 3 13.38 2.87 -21.34
C VAL A 3 14.34 2.29 -20.31
N LEU A 4 15.64 2.49 -20.51
CA LEU A 4 16.67 2.09 -19.55
C LEU A 4 17.01 3.26 -18.62
N CYS A 5 17.29 2.96 -17.36
CA CYS A 5 17.80 3.94 -16.40
C CYS A 5 19.33 4.09 -16.53
N GLY A 6 19.93 4.98 -15.74
CA GLY A 6 21.38 5.16 -15.68
C GLY A 6 22.17 3.93 -15.19
N CYS A 7 21.52 2.93 -14.59
CA CYS A 7 22.14 1.65 -14.24
C CYS A 7 22.20 0.67 -15.43
N GLY A 8 21.60 1.01 -16.58
CA GLY A 8 21.41 0.08 -17.70
C GLY A 8 20.26 -0.91 -17.52
N GLU A 9 19.49 -0.80 -16.43
CA GLU A 9 18.33 -1.65 -16.15
C GLU A 9 17.03 -1.04 -16.71
N VAL A 10 16.01 -1.87 -16.97
CA VAL A 10 14.69 -1.39 -17.43
C VAL A 10 14.02 -0.54 -16.36
N ALA A 11 13.71 0.71 -16.69
CA ALA A 11 13.01 1.64 -15.81
C ALA A 11 11.60 1.12 -15.49
N ARG A 12 11.18 1.27 -14.23
CA ARG A 12 9.89 0.77 -13.74
C ARG A 12 8.84 1.85 -13.80
N LEU A 13 7.69 1.52 -14.40
CA LEU A 13 6.50 2.36 -14.40
C LEU A 13 5.88 2.37 -12.99
N ARG A 14 5.66 3.56 -12.45
CA ARG A 14 5.03 3.81 -11.14
C ARG A 14 4.03 4.95 -11.25
N THR A 15 3.14 5.05 -10.27
CA THR A 15 2.18 6.15 -10.13
C THR A 15 2.55 6.98 -8.91
N SER A 16 2.68 8.29 -9.09
CA SER A 16 2.84 9.22 -7.97
C SER A 16 1.49 9.44 -7.29
N TRP A 17 1.51 9.40 -5.96
CA TRP A 17 0.38 9.75 -5.10
C TRP A 17 0.70 10.92 -4.17
N THR A 18 1.69 11.73 -4.54
CA THR A 18 1.97 12.99 -3.84
C THR A 18 0.85 14.00 -4.10
N GLN A 19 0.60 14.90 -3.15
CA GLN A 19 -0.44 15.93 -3.27
C GLN A 19 -0.31 16.79 -4.54
N HIS A 20 0.93 17.04 -4.99
CA HIS A 20 1.22 17.89 -6.16
C HIS A 20 1.20 17.13 -7.50
N ASN A 21 1.37 15.80 -7.48
CA ASN A 21 1.36 14.98 -8.68
C ASN A 21 0.55 13.69 -8.47
N PRO A 22 -0.73 13.76 -8.07
CA PRO A 22 -1.53 12.57 -7.81
C PRO A 22 -1.90 11.90 -9.13
N ALA A 23 -1.99 10.57 -9.11
CA ALA A 23 -2.32 9.72 -10.25
C ALA A 23 -1.41 9.87 -11.49
N ARG A 24 -0.28 10.59 -11.39
CA ARG A 24 0.61 10.83 -12.52
C ARG A 24 1.65 9.73 -12.63
N ARG A 25 1.74 9.05 -13.79
CA ARG A 25 2.73 7.99 -13.98
C ARG A 25 4.11 8.53 -14.31
N PHE A 26 5.12 7.87 -13.77
CA PHE A 26 6.53 8.12 -14.04
C PHE A 26 7.29 6.80 -14.23
N LEU A 27 8.39 6.86 -14.99
CA LEU A 27 9.41 5.84 -15.04
C LEU A 27 10.51 6.19 -14.04
N GLY A 28 10.90 5.23 -13.22
CA GLY A 28 11.94 5.42 -12.21
C GLY A 28 12.95 4.29 -12.19
N CYS A 29 14.10 4.54 -11.56
CA CYS A 29 15.09 3.49 -11.29
C CYS A 29 14.44 2.31 -10.52
N PRO A 30 14.63 1.05 -10.97
CA PRO A 30 14.19 -0.11 -10.19
C PRO A 30 14.84 -0.13 -8.80
N ASN A 31 16.09 0.31 -8.69
CA ASN A 31 16.88 0.32 -7.45
C ASN A 31 16.69 1.57 -6.58
N TYR A 32 15.61 2.34 -6.76
CA TYR A 32 15.42 3.64 -6.06
C TYR A 32 15.43 3.59 -4.52
N LEU A 33 15.17 2.43 -3.91
CA LEU A 33 15.22 2.24 -2.45
C LEU A 33 16.64 1.92 -1.93
N ASP A 34 17.56 1.55 -2.82
CA ASP A 34 18.94 1.25 -2.48
C ASP A 34 19.82 2.47 -2.77
N PRO A 35 20.27 3.22 -1.75
CA PRO A 35 21.05 4.44 -1.95
C PRO A 35 22.41 4.20 -2.63
N THR A 36 22.92 2.96 -2.61
CA THR A 36 24.21 2.61 -3.25
C THR A 36 24.07 2.29 -4.73
N ARG A 37 22.87 1.85 -5.15
CA ARG A 37 22.57 1.44 -6.54
C ARG A 37 21.64 2.39 -7.28
N ASN A 38 21.02 3.33 -6.58
CA ASN A 38 20.07 4.24 -7.18
C ASN A 38 20.76 5.30 -8.07
N CYS A 39 20.56 5.21 -9.39
CA CYS A 39 21.02 6.24 -10.33
C CYS A 39 20.12 7.50 -10.40
N ASN A 40 19.06 7.58 -9.59
CA ASN A 40 18.09 8.68 -9.55
C ASN A 40 17.35 8.94 -10.88
N PHE A 41 17.34 7.98 -11.81
CA PHE A 41 16.57 8.09 -13.05
C PHE A 41 15.09 8.33 -12.76
N PHE A 42 14.53 9.33 -13.41
CA PHE A 42 13.14 9.76 -13.28
C PHE A 42 12.65 10.40 -14.59
N GLN A 43 11.47 10.00 -15.06
CA GLN A 43 10.81 10.62 -16.21
C GLN A 43 9.29 10.54 -16.10
N TRP A 44 8.60 11.66 -16.29
CA TRP A 44 7.14 11.66 -16.37
C TRP A 44 6.65 10.98 -17.66
N VAL A 45 5.63 10.13 -17.53
CA VAL A 45 4.94 9.49 -18.67
C VAL A 45 3.70 10.29 -19.03
N ASP A 46 2.90 10.62 -18.03
CA ASP A 46 1.68 11.39 -18.23
C ASP A 46 1.93 12.89 -18.05
N ALA A 47 1.12 13.70 -18.72
CA ALA A 47 0.97 15.12 -18.41
C ALA A 47 0.42 15.30 -16.97
N PRO A 48 0.65 16.46 -16.33
CA PRO A 48 -0.02 16.78 -15.07
C PRO A 48 -1.54 16.86 -15.28
N LEU A 49 -2.31 16.64 -14.21
CA LEU A 49 -3.75 16.85 -14.23
C LEU A 49 -4.09 18.32 -14.56
N PRO A 50 -5.23 18.60 -15.22
CA PRO A 50 -5.48 19.90 -15.88
C PRO A 50 -5.46 21.12 -14.97
N ASN A 51 -5.80 20.96 -13.69
CA ASN A 51 -5.82 22.03 -12.70
C ASN A 51 -5.76 21.48 -11.27
N ARG A 52 -5.67 22.40 -10.31
CA ARG A 52 -5.58 22.10 -8.88
C ARG A 52 -6.79 21.31 -8.35
N TRP A 53 -8.00 21.58 -8.85
CA TRP A 53 -9.21 20.88 -8.42
C TRP A 53 -9.12 19.37 -8.74
N TYR A 54 -8.68 19.02 -9.95
CA TYR A 54 -8.47 17.61 -10.31
C TYR A 54 -7.36 16.97 -9.47
N GLN A 55 -6.28 17.70 -9.18
CA GLN A 55 -5.20 17.20 -8.34
C GLN A 55 -5.69 16.91 -6.91
N GLU A 56 -6.31 17.89 -6.26
CA GLU A 56 -6.86 17.75 -4.91
C GLU A 56 -7.86 16.60 -4.84
N ARG A 57 -8.80 16.54 -5.80
CA ARG A 57 -9.82 15.48 -5.80
C ARG A 57 -9.24 14.08 -5.93
N MET A 58 -8.24 13.91 -6.80
CA MET A 58 -7.57 12.60 -6.97
C MET A 58 -6.74 12.21 -5.74
N TYR A 59 -6.08 13.18 -5.12
CA TYR A 59 -5.32 12.94 -3.88
C TYR A 59 -6.25 12.58 -2.71
N GLU A 60 -7.34 13.31 -2.52
CA GLU A 60 -8.35 13.00 -1.50
C GLU A 60 -8.97 11.62 -1.70
N MET A 61 -9.28 11.25 -2.94
CA MET A 61 -9.78 9.92 -3.27
C MET A 61 -8.76 8.84 -2.93
N HIS A 62 -7.48 9.06 -3.23
CA HIS A 62 -6.42 8.13 -2.84
C HIS A 62 -6.36 7.98 -1.30
N LEU A 63 -6.41 9.08 -0.56
CA LEU A 63 -6.39 9.05 0.91
C LEU A 63 -7.60 8.31 1.48
N SER A 64 -8.81 8.53 0.93
CA SER A 64 -10.00 7.83 1.42
C SER A 64 -9.92 6.32 1.18
N LEU A 65 -9.37 5.89 0.03
CA LEU A 65 -9.13 4.48 -0.27
C LEU A 65 -8.10 3.86 0.67
N VAL A 66 -6.96 4.51 0.89
CA VAL A 66 -5.90 4.02 1.80
C VAL A 66 -6.44 3.92 3.23
N ASN A 67 -7.14 4.95 3.71
CA ASN A 67 -7.73 4.96 5.04
C ASN A 67 -8.81 3.87 5.18
N GLY A 68 -9.64 3.68 4.16
CA GLY A 68 -10.63 2.60 4.13
C GLY A 68 -9.99 1.21 4.19
N GLN A 69 -8.91 0.98 3.43
CA GLN A 69 -8.15 -0.27 3.48
C GLN A 69 -7.53 -0.51 4.86
N GLN A 70 -7.01 0.53 5.51
CA GLN A 70 -6.47 0.43 6.86
C GLN A 70 -7.55 0.08 7.89
N GLN A 71 -8.73 0.70 7.80
CA GLN A 71 -9.86 0.38 8.67
C GLN A 71 -10.30 -1.08 8.50
N ILE A 72 -10.37 -1.57 7.26
CA ILE A 72 -10.67 -2.98 6.97
C ILE A 72 -9.61 -3.88 7.61
N ALA A 73 -8.31 -3.59 7.41
CA ALA A 73 -7.23 -4.38 7.96
C ALA A 73 -7.27 -4.43 9.51
N GLN A 74 -7.59 -3.30 10.16
CA GLN A 74 -7.76 -3.23 11.60
C GLN A 74 -8.97 -4.05 12.06
N ALA A 75 -10.11 -3.92 11.39
CA ALA A 75 -11.31 -4.70 11.69
C ALA A 75 -11.08 -6.21 11.52
N THR A 76 -10.36 -6.63 10.46
CA THR A 76 -10.01 -8.03 10.25
C THR A 76 -9.08 -8.57 11.33
N ASN A 77 -8.11 -7.78 11.79
CA ASN A 77 -7.21 -8.17 12.88
C ASN A 77 -7.97 -8.33 14.19
N ASN A 78 -8.86 -7.40 14.51
CA ASN A 78 -9.71 -7.45 15.71
C ASN A 78 -10.64 -8.67 15.69
N LEU A 79 -11.28 -8.94 14.54
CA LEU A 79 -12.13 -10.12 14.36
C LEU A 79 -11.33 -11.42 14.51
N THR A 80 -10.14 -11.48 13.92
CA THR A 80 -9.26 -12.65 14.02
C THR A 80 -8.84 -12.91 15.47
N ARG A 81 -8.47 -11.84 16.20
CA ARG A 81 -8.11 -11.92 17.62
C ARG A 81 -9.28 -12.37 18.48
N SER A 82 -10.47 -11.80 18.27
CA SER A 82 -11.69 -12.20 18.99
C SER A 82 -12.05 -13.66 18.71
N LYS A 83 -11.98 -14.11 17.46
CA LYS A 83 -12.18 -15.52 17.10
C LYS A 83 -11.18 -16.44 17.80
N LEU A 84 -9.91 -16.04 17.89
CA LEU A 84 -8.89 -16.81 18.62
C LEU A 84 -9.24 -16.94 20.10
N TYR A 85 -9.60 -15.83 20.76
CA TYR A 85 -10.01 -15.85 22.17
C TYR A 85 -11.25 -16.70 22.40
N ASN A 86 -12.29 -16.55 21.58
CA ASN A 86 -13.51 -17.35 21.71
C ASN A 86 -13.22 -18.85 21.55
N ARG A 87 -12.35 -19.23 20.60
CA ARG A 87 -11.91 -20.63 20.45
C ARG A 87 -11.15 -21.13 21.67
N ALA A 88 -10.21 -20.33 22.20
CA ALA A 88 -9.45 -20.69 23.39
C ALA A 88 -10.35 -20.85 24.63
N LEU A 89 -11.33 -19.95 24.81
CA LEU A 89 -12.30 -20.00 25.90
C LEU A 89 -13.19 -21.25 25.80
N ILE A 90 -13.68 -21.61 24.62
CA ILE A 90 -14.47 -22.84 24.42
C ILE A 90 -13.63 -24.08 24.79
N VAL A 91 -12.40 -24.16 24.30
CA VAL A 91 -11.50 -25.29 24.62
C VAL A 91 -11.25 -25.37 26.12
N PHE A 92 -11.00 -24.24 26.78
CA PHE A 92 -10.82 -24.17 28.22
C PHE A 92 -12.05 -24.65 28.99
N MET A 93 -13.26 -24.20 28.61
CA MET A 93 -14.51 -24.66 29.24
C MET A 93 -14.74 -26.16 29.07
N VAL A 94 -14.46 -26.71 27.89
CA VAL A 94 -14.58 -28.16 27.63
C VAL A 94 -13.63 -28.95 28.52
N LEU A 95 -12.36 -28.53 28.63
CA LEU A 95 -11.37 -29.18 29.48
C LEU A 95 -11.79 -29.18 30.96
N LEU A 96 -12.29 -28.04 31.46
CA LEU A 96 -12.81 -27.93 32.83
C LEU A 96 -13.95 -28.92 33.08
N VAL A 97 -14.93 -29.00 32.19
CA VAL A 97 -16.08 -29.92 32.36
C VAL A 97 -15.63 -31.38 32.26
N SER A 98 -14.73 -31.72 31.34
CA SER A 98 -14.23 -33.09 31.17
C SER A 98 -13.31 -33.58 32.29
N GLY A 99 -12.65 -32.68 33.02
CA GLY A 99 -11.78 -33.02 34.16
C GLY A 99 -12.49 -33.06 35.52
N MET A 100 -13.79 -32.72 35.56
CA MET A 100 -14.62 -32.75 36.77
C MET A 100 -15.51 -34.01 36.86
N VAL A 101 -15.34 -34.96 35.95
CA VAL A 101 -16.00 -36.28 35.91
C VAL A 101 -14.96 -37.37 36.13
#